data_AF-A0A9Q1HFK3-F1
#
_entry.id   AF-A0A9Q1HFK3-F1
#
_cell.length_a   1.000
_cell.length_b   1.000
_cell.length_c   1.000
_cell.angle_alpha   90.00
_cell.angle_beta   90.00
_cell.angle_gamma   90.00
#
_symmetry.space_group_name_H-M   'P 1'
#
loop_
_entity.id
_entity.type
_entity.pdbx_description
1 polymer ?
#
loop_
_entity_poly.entity_id
_entity_poly.type
_entity_poly.pdbx_seq_one_letter_code
_entity_poly.pdbx_strand_id
1 'polypeptide(L)' 'MPDISFSVEGIIKQFKSINPSKASGPDLMPARLLKESAVECGDMFHHLFTQSYQCETLPTP' A
#
# COMPACT_ATOMS: atom_id res chain seq x y z
N MET A 1 -16.74 -6.68 14.19
CA MET A 1 -15.36 -6.84 13.67
C MET A 1 -14.48 -5.85 14.40
N PRO A 2 -13.21 -6.16 14.70
CA PRO A 2 -12.31 -5.13 15.21
C PRO A 2 -12.15 -4.02 14.16
N ASP A 3 -12.07 -2.77 14.61
CA ASP A 3 -11.79 -1.64 13.73
C ASP A 3 -10.44 -1.86 13.04
N ILE A 4 -10.45 -1.88 11.70
CA ILE A 4 -9.22 -1.92 10.91
C ILE A 4 -8.67 -0.51 10.83
N SER A 5 -7.49 -0.28 11.41
CA SER A 5 -6.75 0.97 11.31
C SER A 5 -5.52 0.80 10.43
N PHE A 6 -5.34 1.69 9.46
CA PHE A 6 -4.13 1.78 8.65
C PHE A 6 -3.23 2.85 9.25
N SER A 7 -1.96 2.55 9.51
CA SER A 7 -0.96 3.55 9.89
C SER A 7 0.08 3.70 8.79
N VAL A 8 0.60 4.91 8.61
CA VAL A 8 1.66 5.22 7.64
C VAL A 8 2.87 4.32 7.88
N GLU A 9 3.28 4.16 9.14
CA GLU A 9 4.39 3.30 9.55
C GLU A 9 4.15 1.82 9.21
N GLY A 10 2.92 1.32 9.41
CA GLY A 10 2.53 -0.04 9.06
C GLY A 10 2.58 -0.30 7.56
N ILE A 11 2.13 0.68 6.76
CA ILE A 11 2.19 0.64 5.29
C ILE A 11 3.64 0.65 4.80
N ILE A 12 4.46 1.57 5.30
CA ILE A 12 5.89 1.64 4.96
C ILE A 12 6.58 0.30 5.31
N LYS A 13 6.28 -0.25 6.50
CA LYS A 13 6.82 -1.54 6.92
C LYS A 13 6.43 -2.67 5.97
N GLN A 14 5.16 -2.71 5.53
CA GLN A 14 4.69 -3.68 4.54
C GLN A 14 5.43 -3.54 3.21
N PHE A 15 5.58 -2.31 2.69
CA PHE A 15 6.30 -2.08 1.43
C PHE A 15 7.77 -2.49 1.53
N LYS A 16 8.44 -2.13 2.63
CA LYS A 16 9.81 -2.55 2.93
C LYS A 16 9.96 -4.06 3.19
N SER A 17 8.87 -4.78 3.40
CA SER A 17 8.89 -6.24 3.55
C SER A 17 8.72 -6.99 2.23
N ILE A 18 8.35 -6.30 1.14
CA ILE A 18 8.14 -6.92 -0.17
C ILE A 18 9.42 -7.64 -0.62
N ASN A 19 9.25 -8.89 -1.09
CA ASN A 19 10.33 -9.66 -1.68
C ASN A 19 10.54 -9.23 -3.14
N PRO A 20 11.66 -8.58 -3.50
CA PRO A 20 11.91 -8.09 -4.85
C PRO A 20 12.18 -9.20 -5.88
N SER A 21 12.37 -10.44 -5.44
CA SER A 21 12.58 -11.61 -6.32
C SER A 21 11.28 -12.27 -6.77
N LYS A 22 10.12 -11.80 -6.31
CA LYS A 22 8.82 -12.28 -6.80
C LYS A 22 8.38 -11.50 -8.04
N ALA A 23 7.53 -12.14 -8.84
CA ALA A 23 6.94 -11.51 -10.01
C ALA A 23 6.11 -10.28 -9.63
N SER A 24 6.10 -9.27 -10.50
CA SER A 24 5.23 -8.11 -10.38
C SER A 24 3.76 -8.52 -10.36
N GLY A 25 2.91 -7.66 -9.78
CA GLY A 25 1.48 -7.81 -9.85
C GLY A 25 0.92 -7.65 -11.28
N PRO A 26 -0.41 -7.73 -11.45
CA PRO A 26 -1.07 -7.50 -12.74
C PRO A 26 -0.87 -6.08 -13.28
N ASP A 27 -0.48 -5.14 -12.42
CA ASP A 27 -0.06 -3.76 -12.75
C ASP A 27 1.35 -3.65 -13.33
N LEU A 28 2.08 -4.77 -13.39
CA LEU A 28 3.47 -4.87 -13.84
C LEU A 28 4.46 -4.03 -13.02
N MET A 29 4.07 -3.55 -11.84
CA MET A 29 4.93 -2.70 -11.03
C MET A 29 6.06 -3.50 -10.38
N PRO A 30 7.34 -3.14 -10.61
CA PRO A 30 8.46 -3.85 -9.99
C PRO A 30 8.43 -3.69 -8.47
N ALA A 31 8.50 -4.82 -7.77
CA ALA A 31 8.56 -4.87 -6.31
C ALA A 31 9.69 -4.01 -5.70
N ARG A 32 10.82 -3.86 -6.42
CA ARG A 32 11.92 -2.99 -5.99
C ARG A 32 11.52 -1.52 -5.95
N LEU A 33 10.77 -1.05 -6.95
CA LEU A 33 10.33 0.34 -7.04
C LEU A 33 9.40 0.68 -5.87
N LEU A 34 8.42 -0.18 -5.58
CA LEU A 34 7.52 -0.03 -4.42
C LEU A 34 8.26 0.05 -3.09
N LYS A 35 9.38 -0.67 -2.98
CA LYS A 35 10.22 -0.71 -1.79
C LYS A 35 11.03 0.58 -1.61
N GLU A 36 11.57 1.08 -2.72
CA GLU A 36 12.38 2.29 -2.78
C GLU A 36 11.52 3.55 -2.55
N SER A 37 10.31 3.59 -3.10
CA SER A 37 9.36 4.71 -2.96
C SER A 37 8.46 4.60 -1.71
N ALA A 38 8.79 3.71 -0.78
CA ALA A 38 7.88 3.36 0.32
C ALA A 38 7.58 4.54 1.25
N VAL A 39 8.59 5.38 1.51
CA VAL A 39 8.46 6.51 2.43
C VAL A 39 7.64 7.62 1.77
N GLU A 40 7.92 7.89 0.50
CA GLU A 40 7.29 8.93 -0.31
C GLU A 40 5.81 8.62 -0.57
N CYS A 41 5.46 7.36 -0.75
CA CYS A 41 4.07 6.95 -1.02
C CYS A 41 3.26 6.62 0.25
N GLY A 42 3.89 6.56 1.43
CA GLY A 42 3.25 6.08 2.67
C GLY A 42 1.96 6.82 3.01
N ASP A 43 1.99 8.16 2.98
CA ASP A 43 0.82 9.00 3.29
C ASP A 43 -0.30 8.85 2.24
N MET A 44 0.07 8.73 0.97
CA MET A 44 -0.88 8.56 -0.12
C MET A 44 -1.64 7.24 -0.01
N PHE A 45 -0.93 6.14 0.27
CA PHE A 45 -1.56 4.83 0.48
C PHE A 45 -2.35 4.79 1.79
N HIS A 46 -1.91 5.48 2.84
CA HIS A 46 -2.69 5.63 4.07
C HIS A 46 -4.04 6.29 3.79
N HIS A 47 -4.05 7.39 3.04
CA HIS A 47 -5.27 8.07 2.66
C HIS A 47 -6.18 7.17 1.81
N LEU A 48 -5.64 6.52 0.77
CA LEU A 48 -6.38 5.63 -0.12
C LEU A 48 -7.03 4.45 0.63
N PHE A 49 -6.26 3.75 1.47
CA PHE A 49 -6.79 2.58 2.20
C PHE A 49 -7.83 2.99 3.25
N THR A 50 -7.59 4.10 3.96
CA THR A 50 -8.54 4.62 4.95
C THR A 50 -9.86 5.00 4.28
N GLN A 51 -9.81 5.75 3.18
CA GLN A 51 -11.01 6.12 2.42
C GLN A 51 -11.72 4.90 1.85
N SER A 52 -10.98 3.96 1.25
CA SER A 52 -11.58 2.76 0.66
C SER A 52 -12.30 1.91 1.69
N TYR A 53 -11.73 1.81 2.90
CA TYR A 53 -12.34 1.08 4.01
C TYR A 53 -13.55 1.82 4.59
N GLN A 54 -13.46 3.13 4.79
CA GLN A 54 -14.55 3.94 5.35
C GLN A 54 -15.76 4.06 4.42
N CYS A 55 -15.51 4.15 3.11
CA CYS A 55 -16.56 4.32 2.11
C CYS A 55 -17.08 2.98 1.55
N GLU A 56 -16.46 1.85 1.92
CA GLU A 56 -16.75 0.53 1.36
C GLU A 56 -16.67 0.48 -0.18
N THR A 57 -15.82 1.32 -0.76
CA THR A 57 -15.67 1.47 -2.22
C THR A 57 -14.20 1.53 -2.60
N LEU A 58 -13.82 0.85 -3.68
CA LEU A 58 -12.48 0.97 -4.25
C LEU A 58 -12.37 2.24 -5.12
N PRO A 59 -11.18 2.87 -5.18
CA PRO A 59 -10.94 3.96 -6.11
C PRO A 59 -11.14 3.47 -7.54
N THR A 60 -11.97 4.17 -8.32
CA THR A 60 -12.16 3.88 -9.73
C THR A 60 -11.12 4.63 -10.57
N PRO A 61 -10.65 4.05 -11.69
CA PRO A 61 -9.76 4.71 -12.65
C PRO A 61 -10.34 6.01 -13.23
#